data_AF-A0A1I8C0P5-F1
#
_entry.id   AF-A0A1I8C0P5-F1
#
_cell.length_a   1.000
_cell.length_b   1.000
_cell.length_c   1.000
_cell.angle_alpha   90.00
_cell.angle_beta   90.00
_cell.angle_gamma   90.00
#
_symmetry.space_group_name_H-M   'P 1'
#
loop_
_entity.id
_entity.type
_entity.pdbx_description
1 polymer ?
#
loop_
_entity_poly.entity_id
_entity_poly.type
_entity_poly.pdbx_seq_one_letter_code
_entity_poly.pdbx_strand_id
1 'polypeptide(L)'
;MSSYSSSRRRAPASSHMEESVLDRINREAEELLSKKRQARDEARQVRIDCLEKSIKANDQKDYHLIDNENDKVSELEKKFQRAMLLYSQLDNEKSSLLYEIDLMKDEMEEKDQILYQKTVEGLHLQQQQLRNEILQRDKLIHENGFLVANQDPNDDLLPPIHHTRAGSENGTDSIKTKFEPLLLSYVTLAAVEKALPGTSAVDQKIQRIVESNKKLRQQIDDAEKALYNRRQRPREDYNSTGSNSSSDDSLHRDALKQVAELKLKLQEMEREKTALDGAFGRSETQLKRFKTIAEQSEKESEELQKQNRQLKKELRDKEQALEESKETNNHLQSRLEKMRNTRRPI
;
A
#
# COMPACT_ATOMS: atom_id res chain seq x y z
N MET A 1 -37.36 -136.40 87.53
CA MET A 1 -38.41 -137.24 86.90
C MET A 1 -39.21 -136.40 85.90
N SER A 2 -39.40 -136.97 84.72
CA SER A 2 -40.47 -136.84 83.70
C SER A 2 -41.60 -135.79 83.76
N SER A 3 -41.93 -135.29 82.55
CA SER A 3 -43.25 -135.07 81.89
C SER A 3 -44.16 -133.88 82.28
N TYR A 4 -44.39 -132.92 81.36
CA TYR A 4 -45.54 -132.75 80.39
C TYR A 4 -46.87 -132.34 81.07
N SER A 5 -47.73 -131.41 80.61
CA SER A 5 -48.04 -130.79 79.30
C SER A 5 -48.95 -129.53 79.49
N SER A 6 -48.77 -128.43 78.74
CA SER A 6 -49.56 -127.90 77.60
C SER A 6 -50.88 -127.13 77.84
N SER A 7 -50.96 -125.86 77.39
CA SER A 7 -52.08 -125.34 76.58
C SER A 7 -51.79 -123.98 75.88
N ARG A 8 -52.32 -123.86 74.65
CA ARG A 8 -52.13 -122.82 73.60
C ARG A 8 -52.99 -121.56 73.80
N ARG A 9 -52.63 -120.44 73.12
CA ARG A 9 -53.56 -119.63 72.27
C ARG A 9 -52.84 -118.72 71.23
N ARG A 10 -53.44 -118.74 70.03
CA ARG A 10 -53.26 -118.08 68.70
C ARG A 10 -52.51 -116.74 68.54
N ALA A 11 -51.70 -116.67 67.47
CA ALA A 11 -51.27 -115.45 66.75
C ALA A 11 -52.28 -115.06 65.64
N PRO A 12 -52.42 -113.77 65.25
CA PRO A 12 -53.28 -113.36 64.14
C PRO A 12 -52.50 -113.29 62.81
N ALA A 13 -52.90 -114.11 61.83
CA ALA A 13 -52.38 -114.12 60.47
C ALA A 13 -53.12 -113.10 59.56
N SER A 14 -53.20 -111.82 59.99
CA SER A 14 -53.81 -110.71 59.24
C SER A 14 -52.85 -109.54 58.95
N SER A 15 -51.58 -109.66 59.35
CA SER A 15 -50.60 -108.57 59.26
C SER A 15 -49.88 -108.48 57.91
N HIS A 16 -49.65 -109.60 57.20
CA HIS A 16 -48.85 -109.59 55.96
C HIS A 16 -49.56 -109.01 54.73
N MET A 17 -50.89 -109.11 54.64
CA MET A 17 -51.63 -108.54 53.51
C MET A 17 -51.76 -107.02 53.63
N GLU A 18 -51.89 -106.52 54.87
CA GLU A 18 -51.95 -105.08 55.17
C GLU A 18 -50.58 -104.42 55.00
N GLU A 19 -49.51 -105.10 55.45
CA GLU A 19 -48.12 -104.71 55.25
C GLU A 19 -47.75 -104.59 53.75
N SER A 20 -48.17 -105.54 52.91
CA SER A 20 -47.93 -105.49 51.46
C SER A 20 -48.66 -104.34 50.73
N VAL A 21 -49.83 -103.93 51.23
CA VAL A 21 -50.58 -102.79 50.68
C VAL A 21 -49.94 -101.46 51.10
N LEU A 22 -49.50 -101.35 52.35
CA LEU A 22 -48.79 -100.17 52.86
C LEU A 22 -47.43 -99.97 52.18
N ASP A 23 -46.69 -101.04 51.91
CA ASP A 23 -45.43 -100.97 51.14
C ASP A 23 -45.66 -100.47 49.72
N ARG A 24 -46.76 -100.85 49.08
CA ARG A 24 -47.11 -100.39 47.74
C ARG A 24 -47.45 -98.91 47.71
N ILE A 25 -48.22 -98.44 48.70
CA ILE A 25 -48.57 -97.02 48.88
C ILE A 25 -47.31 -96.20 49.21
N ASN A 26 -46.43 -96.71 50.08
CA ASN A 26 -45.17 -96.04 50.41
C ASN A 26 -44.27 -95.92 49.18
N ARG A 27 -44.14 -96.99 48.38
CA ARG A 27 -43.36 -96.98 47.14
C ARG A 27 -43.92 -96.01 46.11
N GLU A 28 -45.25 -95.97 45.95
CA GLU A 28 -45.92 -95.03 45.05
C GLU A 28 -45.79 -93.58 45.54
N ALA A 29 -45.90 -93.33 46.84
CA ALA A 29 -45.67 -92.01 47.45
C ALA A 29 -44.20 -91.57 47.31
N GLU A 30 -43.24 -92.49 47.47
CA GLU A 30 -41.82 -92.26 47.28
C GLU A 30 -41.49 -91.95 45.81
N GLU A 31 -42.09 -92.67 44.85
CA GLU A 31 -41.97 -92.39 43.42
C GLU A 31 -42.54 -91.02 43.05
N LEU A 32 -43.70 -90.63 43.60
CA LEU A 32 -44.28 -89.30 43.35
C LEU A 32 -43.42 -88.19 43.98
N LEU A 33 -42.88 -88.40 45.19
CA LEU A 33 -41.94 -87.48 45.81
C LEU A 33 -40.64 -87.39 45.01
N SER A 34 -40.15 -88.51 44.46
CA SER A 34 -38.97 -88.57 43.60
C SER A 34 -39.19 -87.79 42.30
N LYS A 35 -40.31 -88.02 41.59
CA LYS A 35 -40.70 -87.26 40.39
C LYS A 35 -40.84 -85.76 40.68
N LYS A 36 -41.38 -85.39 41.85
CA LYS A 36 -41.49 -84.00 42.27
C LYS A 36 -40.12 -83.36 42.58
N ARG A 37 -39.16 -84.13 43.09
CA ARG A 37 -37.76 -83.69 43.26
C ARG A 37 -37.10 -83.52 41.88
N GLN A 38 -37.20 -84.52 41.01
CA GLN A 38 -36.70 -84.45 39.62
C GLN A 38 -37.25 -83.24 38.87
N ALA A 39 -38.57 -83.02 38.86
CA ALA A 39 -39.16 -81.86 38.19
C ALA A 39 -38.69 -80.52 38.78
N ARG A 40 -38.40 -80.47 40.09
CA ARG A 40 -37.82 -79.28 40.73
C ARG A 40 -36.35 -79.10 40.38
N ASP A 41 -35.59 -80.17 40.29
CA ASP A 41 -34.17 -80.14 39.94
C ASP A 41 -34.00 -79.78 38.45
N GLU A 42 -34.85 -80.31 37.57
CA GLU A 42 -34.93 -79.90 36.16
C GLU A 42 -35.31 -78.42 36.02
N ALA A 43 -36.31 -77.95 36.76
CA ALA A 43 -36.68 -76.52 36.76
C ALA A 43 -35.54 -75.62 37.29
N ARG A 44 -34.76 -76.09 38.27
CA ARG A 44 -33.56 -75.38 38.75
C ARG A 44 -32.47 -75.36 37.68
N GLN A 45 -32.22 -76.48 37.01
CA GLN A 45 -31.22 -76.58 35.95
C GLN A 45 -31.55 -75.65 34.78
N VAL A 46 -32.82 -75.66 34.32
CA VAL A 46 -33.28 -74.74 33.27
C VAL A 46 -33.09 -73.28 33.67
N ARG A 47 -33.35 -72.93 34.94
CA ARG A 47 -33.12 -71.57 35.43
C ARG A 47 -31.63 -71.21 35.45
N ILE A 48 -30.76 -72.12 35.87
CA ILE A 48 -29.31 -71.92 35.87
C ILE A 48 -28.81 -71.73 34.43
N ASP A 49 -29.21 -72.58 33.49
CA ASP A 49 -28.81 -72.51 32.09
C ASP A 49 -29.28 -71.20 31.42
N CYS A 50 -30.49 -70.74 31.74
CA CYS A 50 -30.99 -69.44 31.27
C CYS A 50 -30.20 -68.26 31.85
N LEU A 51 -29.85 -68.32 33.14
CA LEU A 51 -29.01 -67.30 33.79
C LEU A 51 -27.59 -67.28 33.19
N GLU A 52 -26.97 -68.44 32.96
CA GLU A 52 -25.66 -68.52 32.32
C GLU A 52 -25.66 -67.95 30.90
N LYS A 53 -26.69 -68.26 30.10
CA LYS A 53 -26.85 -67.71 28.75
C LYS A 53 -27.00 -66.19 28.79
N SER A 54 -27.76 -65.66 29.76
CA SER A 54 -27.92 -64.22 29.95
C SER A 54 -26.62 -63.55 30.33
N ILE A 55 -25.82 -64.14 31.24
CA ILE A 55 -24.52 -63.61 31.66
C ILE A 55 -23.55 -63.60 30.48
N LYS A 56 -23.39 -64.74 29.77
CA LYS A 56 -22.52 -64.83 28.59
C LYS A 56 -22.89 -63.83 27.49
N ALA A 57 -24.18 -63.64 27.25
CA ALA A 57 -24.66 -62.66 26.27
C ALA A 57 -24.41 -61.21 26.71
N ASN A 58 -24.44 -60.93 28.02
CA ASN A 58 -24.12 -59.61 28.55
C ASN A 58 -22.62 -59.34 28.49
N ASP A 59 -21.79 -60.32 28.91
CA ASP A 59 -20.34 -60.22 28.83
C ASP A 59 -19.88 -59.98 27.39
N GLN A 60 -20.42 -60.72 26.41
CA GLN A 60 -20.10 -60.50 24.99
C GLN A 60 -20.48 -59.09 24.49
N LYS A 61 -21.59 -58.54 24.97
CA LYS A 61 -21.98 -57.16 24.64
C LYS A 61 -21.01 -56.16 25.26
N ASP A 62 -20.60 -56.38 26.50
CA ASP A 62 -19.66 -55.51 27.20
C ASP A 62 -18.28 -55.54 26.53
N TYR A 63 -17.76 -56.71 26.16
CA TYR A 63 -16.52 -56.83 25.38
C TYR A 63 -16.60 -56.09 24.04
N HIS A 64 -17.68 -56.29 23.27
CA HIS A 64 -17.86 -55.58 22.01
C HIS A 64 -18.01 -54.07 22.18
N LEU A 65 -18.60 -53.60 23.28
CA LEU A 65 -18.74 -52.17 23.56
C LEU A 65 -17.39 -51.55 23.88
N ILE A 66 -16.58 -52.23 24.70
CA ILE A 66 -15.23 -51.79 25.08
C ILE A 66 -14.32 -51.73 23.85
N ASP A 67 -14.34 -52.74 22.98
CA ASP A 67 -13.53 -52.74 21.75
C ASP A 67 -13.92 -51.58 20.82
N ASN A 68 -15.21 -51.34 20.63
CA ASN A 68 -15.70 -50.21 19.83
C ASN A 68 -15.31 -48.84 20.42
N GLU A 69 -15.20 -48.74 21.75
CA GLU A 69 -14.74 -47.51 22.41
C GLU A 69 -13.23 -47.33 22.28
N ASN A 70 -12.45 -48.41 22.40
CA ASN A 70 -11.00 -48.40 22.19
C ASN A 70 -10.64 -48.02 20.75
N ASP A 71 -11.36 -48.52 19.75
CA ASP A 71 -11.17 -48.16 18.35
C ASP A 71 -11.41 -46.66 18.11
N LYS A 72 -12.48 -46.11 18.70
CA LYS A 72 -12.78 -44.68 18.62
C LYS A 72 -11.71 -43.82 19.29
N VAL A 73 -11.22 -44.26 20.45
CA VAL A 73 -10.12 -43.57 21.15
C VAL A 73 -8.87 -43.60 20.29
N SER A 74 -8.51 -44.74 19.71
CA SER A 74 -7.36 -44.86 18.80
C SER A 74 -7.51 -43.97 17.56
N GLU A 75 -8.71 -43.87 16.99
CA GLU A 75 -8.96 -42.99 15.84
C GLU A 75 -8.83 -41.51 16.21
N LEU A 76 -9.33 -41.11 17.39
CA LEU A 76 -9.20 -39.74 17.91
C LEU A 76 -7.73 -39.39 18.21
N GLU A 77 -6.97 -40.31 18.80
CA GLU A 77 -5.53 -40.13 19.03
C GLU A 77 -4.76 -39.92 17.73
N LYS A 78 -5.05 -40.73 16.69
CA LYS A 78 -4.45 -40.55 15.35
C LYS A 78 -4.82 -39.21 14.73
N LYS A 79 -6.08 -38.76 14.86
CA LYS A 79 -6.51 -37.44 14.38
C LYS A 79 -5.81 -36.30 15.12
N PHE A 80 -5.67 -36.42 16.44
CA PHE A 80 -4.96 -35.44 17.26
C PHE A 80 -3.48 -35.36 16.89
N GLN A 81 -2.79 -36.50 16.72
CA GLN A 81 -1.41 -36.54 16.24
C GLN A 81 -1.24 -35.86 14.87
N ARG A 82 -2.14 -36.14 13.91
CA ARG A 82 -2.11 -35.49 12.59
C ARG A 82 -2.32 -33.98 12.70
N ALA A 83 -3.27 -33.53 13.51
CA ALA A 83 -3.52 -32.12 13.73
C ALA A 83 -2.31 -31.42 14.38
N MET A 84 -1.65 -32.08 15.34
CA MET A 84 -0.45 -31.57 15.98
C MET A 84 0.72 -31.43 15.00
N LEU A 85 0.93 -32.44 14.14
CA LEU A 85 1.95 -32.39 13.09
C LEU A 85 1.70 -31.22 12.12
N LEU A 86 0.45 -31.08 11.66
CA LEU A 86 0.05 -29.99 10.77
C LEU A 86 0.22 -28.63 11.44
N TYR A 87 -0.11 -28.51 12.72
CA TYR A 87 0.06 -27.27 13.47
C TYR A 87 1.54 -26.88 13.57
N SER A 88 2.43 -27.85 13.84
CA SER A 88 3.87 -27.61 13.83
C SER A 88 4.40 -27.23 12.44
N GLN A 89 3.90 -27.85 11.37
CA GLN A 89 4.26 -27.48 10.00
C GLN A 89 3.83 -26.05 9.67
N LEU A 90 2.59 -25.68 10.01
CA LEU A 90 2.08 -24.31 9.82
C LEU A 90 2.87 -23.29 10.64
N ASP A 91 3.29 -23.62 11.84
CA ASP A 91 4.10 -22.72 12.68
C ASP A 91 5.51 -22.51 12.09
N ASN A 92 6.11 -23.56 11.53
CA ASN A 92 7.37 -23.46 10.80
C ASN A 92 7.22 -22.61 9.53
N GLU A 93 6.17 -22.82 8.73
CA GLU A 93 5.89 -22.02 7.53
C GLU A 93 5.63 -20.56 7.89
N LYS A 94 4.83 -20.30 8.92
CA LYS A 94 4.58 -18.95 9.44
C LYS A 94 5.88 -18.28 9.86
N SER A 95 6.75 -19.00 10.58
CA SER A 95 8.05 -18.48 11.00
C SER A 95 8.95 -18.18 9.80
N SER A 96 9.01 -19.09 8.82
CA SER A 96 9.77 -18.91 7.57
C SER A 96 9.30 -17.68 6.80
N LEU A 97 7.98 -17.52 6.63
CA LEU A 97 7.39 -16.37 5.93
C LEU A 97 7.63 -15.07 6.70
N LEU A 98 7.61 -15.11 8.04
CA LEU A 98 7.92 -13.93 8.85
C LEU A 98 9.37 -13.47 8.64
N TYR A 99 10.32 -14.41 8.61
CA TYR A 99 11.72 -14.11 8.28
C TYR A 99 11.88 -13.53 6.87
N GLU A 100 11.15 -14.06 5.88
CA GLU A 100 11.18 -13.52 4.51
C GLU A 100 10.61 -12.09 4.46
N ILE A 101 9.49 -11.83 5.15
CA ILE A 101 8.92 -10.48 5.27
C ILE A 101 9.92 -9.51 5.88
N ASP A 102 10.63 -9.90 6.95
CA ASP A 102 11.59 -9.03 7.60
C ASP A 102 12.80 -8.76 6.71
N LEU A 103 13.31 -9.77 5.99
CA LEU A 103 14.36 -9.57 4.98
C LEU A 103 13.91 -8.60 3.87
N MET A 104 12.67 -8.74 3.38
CA MET A 104 12.12 -7.85 2.36
C MET A 104 11.94 -6.41 2.88
N LYS A 105 11.60 -6.23 4.16
CA LYS A 105 11.56 -4.89 4.77
C LYS A 105 12.95 -4.27 4.82
N ASP A 106 13.95 -5.03 5.27
CA ASP A 106 15.34 -4.55 5.32
C ASP A 106 15.82 -4.12 3.92
N GLU A 107 15.54 -4.92 2.88
CA GLU A 107 15.88 -4.56 1.50
C GLU A 107 15.15 -3.30 0.99
N MET A 108 13.89 -3.11 1.41
CA MET A 108 13.12 -1.92 1.06
C MET A 108 13.69 -0.68 1.74
N GLU A 109 14.00 -0.78 3.03
CA GLU A 109 14.65 0.31 3.78
C GLU A 109 16.01 0.68 3.19
N GLU A 110 16.83 -0.31 2.80
CA GLU A 110 18.10 -0.06 2.13
C GLU A 110 17.91 0.67 0.78
N LYS A 111 16.95 0.23 -0.04
CA LYS A 111 16.66 0.87 -1.33
C LYS A 111 16.17 2.31 -1.15
N ASP A 112 15.29 2.56 -0.19
CA ASP A 112 14.80 3.89 0.13
C ASP A 112 15.95 4.79 0.61
N GLN A 113 16.86 4.25 1.42
CA GLN A 113 18.03 4.97 1.91
C GLN A 113 19.01 5.32 0.77
N ILE A 114 19.26 4.39 -0.16
CA ILE A 114 20.07 4.62 -1.36
C ILE A 114 19.43 5.70 -2.25
N LEU A 115 18.12 5.65 -2.47
CA LEU A 115 17.41 6.65 -3.27
C LEU A 115 17.46 8.03 -2.64
N TYR A 116 17.24 8.11 -1.32
CA TYR A 116 17.35 9.35 -0.57
C TYR A 116 18.77 9.93 -0.69
N GLN A 117 19.79 9.10 -0.47
CA GLN A 117 21.18 9.52 -0.59
C GLN A 117 21.51 10.03 -2.00
N LYS A 118 21.14 9.30 -3.06
CA LYS A 118 21.35 9.75 -4.45
C LYS A 118 20.65 11.06 -4.76
N THR A 119 19.45 11.27 -4.21
CA THR A 119 18.69 12.51 -4.41
C THR A 119 19.39 13.70 -3.75
N VAL A 120 19.86 13.52 -2.51
CA VAL A 120 20.62 14.55 -1.79
C VAL A 120 21.93 14.86 -2.48
N GLU A 121 22.69 13.84 -2.91
CA GLU A 121 23.94 14.01 -3.65
C GLU A 121 23.72 14.73 -4.99
N GLY A 122 22.66 14.37 -5.72
CA GLY A 122 22.27 15.04 -6.97
C GLY A 122 21.93 16.51 -6.78
N LEU A 123 21.13 16.84 -5.75
CA LEU A 123 20.81 18.22 -5.40
C LEU A 123 22.05 19.00 -4.96
N HIS A 124 22.95 18.39 -4.19
CA HIS A 124 24.19 19.02 -3.77
C HIS A 124 25.10 19.33 -4.95
N LEU A 125 25.25 18.38 -5.89
CA LEU A 125 26.02 18.57 -7.11
C LEU A 125 25.43 19.70 -7.97
N GLN A 126 24.11 19.72 -8.15
CA GLN A 126 23.43 20.78 -8.90
C GLN A 126 23.62 22.15 -8.23
N GLN A 127 23.50 22.23 -6.90
CA GLN A 127 23.75 23.46 -6.15
C GLN A 127 25.20 23.92 -6.33
N GLN A 128 26.17 23.01 -6.31
CA GLN A 128 27.57 23.33 -6.53
C GLN A 128 27.83 23.84 -7.95
N GLN A 129 27.22 23.21 -8.97
CA GLN A 129 27.31 23.66 -10.35
C GLN A 129 26.76 25.08 -10.52
N LEU A 130 25.56 25.35 -10.00
CA LEU A 130 24.95 26.68 -10.04
C LEU A 130 25.81 27.73 -9.33
N ARG A 131 26.42 27.39 -8.18
CA ARG A 131 27.36 28.30 -7.49
C ARG A 131 28.57 28.62 -8.35
N ASN A 132 29.13 27.63 -9.03
CA ASN A 132 30.28 27.84 -9.93
C ASN A 132 29.90 28.70 -11.13
N GLU A 133 28.73 28.49 -11.73
CA GLU A 133 28.21 29.29 -12.84
C GLU A 133 27.96 30.74 -12.43
N ILE A 134 27.35 30.97 -11.27
CA ILE A 134 27.16 32.33 -10.72
C ILE A 134 28.51 33.00 -10.52
N LEU A 135 29.47 32.30 -9.92
CA LEU A 135 30.81 32.84 -9.69
C LEU A 135 31.54 33.15 -11.01
N GLN A 136 31.37 32.34 -12.05
CA GLN A 136 31.91 32.61 -13.37
C GLN A 136 31.22 33.82 -14.03
N ARG A 137 29.90 33.90 -13.95
CA ARG A 137 29.12 35.05 -14.42
C ARG A 137 29.60 36.33 -13.74
N ASP A 138 29.75 36.32 -12.42
CA ASP A 138 30.17 37.48 -11.66
C ASP A 138 31.59 37.90 -12.03
N LYS A 139 32.51 36.96 -12.24
CA LYS A 139 33.86 37.26 -12.79
C LYS A 139 33.77 37.97 -14.14
N LEU A 140 32.99 37.46 -15.08
CA LEU A 140 32.83 38.05 -16.41
C LEU A 140 32.21 39.45 -16.35
N ILE A 141 31.25 39.68 -15.44
CA ILE A 141 30.66 41.00 -15.21
C ILE A 141 31.73 41.98 -14.77
N HIS A 142 32.55 41.60 -13.78
CA HIS A 142 33.62 42.46 -13.25
C HIS A 142 34.73 42.70 -14.29
N GLU A 143 35.22 41.67 -14.96
CA GLU A 143 36.29 41.76 -15.97
C GLU A 143 35.91 42.69 -17.13
N ASN A 144 34.65 42.66 -17.56
CA ASN A 144 34.15 43.51 -18.63
C ASN A 144 33.76 44.93 -18.16
N GLY A 145 34.02 45.26 -16.89
CA GLY A 145 33.82 46.60 -16.37
C GLY A 145 32.37 46.92 -16.02
N PHE A 146 31.57 45.93 -15.68
CA PHE A 146 30.18 46.06 -15.29
C PHE A 146 29.95 45.72 -13.80
N LEU A 147 28.85 46.21 -13.25
CA LEU A 147 28.38 45.94 -11.89
C LEU A 147 26.86 45.72 -11.92
N VAL A 148 26.38 44.76 -11.15
CA VAL A 148 24.94 44.55 -10.94
C VAL A 148 24.47 45.46 -9.81
N ALA A 149 23.57 46.40 -10.10
CA ALA A 149 22.88 47.20 -9.11
C ALA A 149 21.58 46.50 -8.66
N ASN A 150 21.17 46.72 -7.39
CA ASN A 150 20.09 46.03 -6.64
C ASN A 150 20.43 44.68 -5.98
N GLN A 151 21.69 44.37 -5.68
CA GLN A 151 21.98 43.27 -4.75
C GLN A 151 21.83 43.80 -3.32
N ASP A 152 20.66 43.61 -2.73
CA ASP A 152 20.44 43.89 -1.30
C ASP A 152 21.46 43.04 -0.52
N PRO A 153 22.37 43.62 0.30
CA PRO A 153 23.42 42.86 0.99
C PRO A 153 22.88 41.87 2.03
N ASN A 154 21.56 41.84 2.26
CA ASN A 154 20.88 40.92 3.16
C ASN A 154 20.26 39.71 2.44
N ASP A 155 20.29 39.64 1.10
CA ASP A 155 19.69 38.53 0.34
C ASP A 155 20.59 37.27 0.30
N ASP A 156 21.86 37.38 0.73
CA ASP A 156 22.81 36.27 0.85
C ASP A 156 22.64 35.43 2.14
N LEU A 157 21.80 35.88 3.09
CA LEU A 157 21.69 35.28 4.44
C LEU A 157 20.39 34.49 4.71
N LEU A 158 19.46 34.39 3.75
CA LEU A 158 18.20 33.66 3.97
C LEU A 158 18.20 32.32 3.22
N PRO A 159 17.87 31.20 3.91
CA PRO A 159 17.80 29.90 3.28
C PRO A 159 16.63 29.84 2.29
N PRO A 160 16.67 28.97 1.26
CA PRO A 160 15.69 28.96 0.18
C PRO A 160 14.28 28.68 0.72
N ILE A 161 13.40 29.69 0.67
CA ILE A 161 11.99 29.50 0.95
C ILE A 161 11.39 28.76 -0.24
N HIS A 162 11.04 27.50 -0.02
CA HIS A 162 10.22 26.69 -0.91
C HIS A 162 9.03 27.50 -1.45
N HIS A 163 8.93 27.63 -2.77
CA HIS A 163 7.69 28.05 -3.41
C HIS A 163 6.69 26.89 -3.39
N THR A 164 5.95 26.74 -2.29
CA THR A 164 4.72 25.95 -2.27
C THR A 164 3.60 26.76 -2.90
N ARG A 165 3.16 26.30 -4.07
CA ARG A 165 1.93 26.69 -4.75
C ARG A 165 0.73 26.24 -3.91
N ALA A 166 0.00 27.17 -3.31
CA ALA A 166 -1.36 26.95 -2.79
C ALA A 166 -2.13 28.28 -2.69
N GLY A 167 -3.45 28.22 -2.87
CA GLY A 167 -4.32 29.34 -3.19
C GLY A 167 -4.74 30.26 -2.04
N SER A 168 -5.52 31.27 -2.46
CA SER A 168 -6.52 32.04 -1.71
C SER A 168 -6.11 33.34 -0.99
N GLU A 169 -6.52 34.44 -1.65
CA GLU A 169 -7.29 35.60 -1.15
C GLU A 169 -6.84 36.46 0.06
N ASN A 170 -6.77 37.77 -0.26
CA ASN A 170 -7.01 38.97 0.57
C ASN A 170 -5.95 39.41 1.58
N GLY A 171 -5.43 40.62 1.35
CA GLY A 171 -4.91 41.48 2.43
C GLY A 171 -3.69 42.34 2.09
N THR A 172 -3.96 43.58 1.67
CA THR A 172 -3.18 44.82 1.89
C THR A 172 -1.76 44.94 1.32
N ASP A 173 -1.67 45.84 0.33
CA ASP A 173 -0.59 46.79 0.06
C ASP A 173 0.77 46.56 0.73
N SER A 174 1.67 45.96 -0.05
CA SER A 174 2.94 46.62 -0.31
C SER A 174 3.45 46.13 -1.66
N ILE A 175 3.15 46.88 -2.73
CA ILE A 175 3.87 46.76 -4.00
C ILE A 175 5.31 47.20 -3.72
N LYS A 176 6.12 46.32 -3.14
CA LYS A 176 7.57 46.39 -3.28
C LYS A 176 7.80 46.05 -4.74
N THR A 177 7.87 47.06 -5.59
CA THR A 177 8.46 46.94 -6.92
C THR A 177 9.89 46.44 -6.70
N LYS A 178 10.08 45.12 -6.69
CA LYS A 178 11.41 44.53 -6.80
C LYS A 178 11.91 45.02 -8.17
N PHE A 179 12.81 46.00 -8.14
CA PHE A 179 13.45 46.48 -9.35
C PHE A 179 14.22 45.32 -9.96
N GLU A 180 14.14 45.17 -11.28
CA GLU A 180 14.99 44.22 -11.98
C GLU A 180 16.45 44.64 -11.78
N PRO A 181 17.36 43.67 -11.53
CA PRO A 181 18.77 43.97 -11.35
C PRO A 181 19.31 44.64 -12.62
N LEU A 182 19.87 45.84 -12.47
CA LEU A 182 20.39 46.61 -13.59
C LEU A 182 21.88 46.33 -13.74
N LEU A 183 22.32 46.01 -14.95
CA LEU A 183 23.74 45.88 -15.27
C LEU A 183 24.27 47.24 -15.75
N LEU A 184 25.15 47.86 -14.98
CA LEU A 184 25.76 49.16 -15.31
C LEU A 184 27.25 49.02 -15.54
N SER A 185 27.80 49.76 -16.50
CA SER A 185 29.25 49.86 -16.62
C SER A 185 29.82 50.79 -15.54
N TYR A 186 31.06 50.57 -15.11
CA TYR A 186 31.74 51.46 -14.16
C TYR A 186 31.76 52.92 -14.63
N VAL A 187 31.86 53.15 -15.94
CA VAL A 187 31.83 54.50 -16.52
C VAL A 187 30.46 55.16 -16.30
N THR A 188 29.36 54.42 -16.55
CA THR A 188 28.01 54.94 -16.33
C THR A 188 27.75 55.18 -14.85
N LEU A 189 28.21 54.29 -13.98
CA LEU A 189 28.08 54.42 -12.53
C LEU A 189 28.80 55.68 -12.02
N ALA A 190 30.06 55.88 -12.44
CA ALA A 190 30.84 57.05 -12.08
C ALA A 190 30.20 58.36 -12.58
N ALA A 191 29.60 58.35 -13.78
CA ALA A 191 28.87 59.50 -14.30
C ALA A 191 27.60 59.81 -13.47
N VAL A 192 26.86 58.78 -13.06
CA VAL A 192 25.67 58.91 -12.20
C VAL A 192 26.05 59.44 -10.82
N GLU A 193 27.13 58.94 -10.21
CA GLU A 193 27.63 59.44 -8.93
C GLU A 193 28.10 60.89 -8.99
N LYS A 194 28.75 61.27 -10.10
CA LYS A 194 29.17 62.65 -10.33
C LYS A 194 27.99 63.59 -10.53
N ALA A 195 26.93 63.14 -11.20
CA ALA A 195 25.72 63.93 -11.44
C ALA A 195 24.86 64.09 -10.16
N LEU A 196 24.82 63.07 -9.30
CA LEU A 196 24.08 63.07 -8.04
C LEU A 196 24.96 62.53 -6.88
N PRO A 197 25.77 63.40 -6.26
CA PRO A 197 26.56 63.02 -5.09
C PRO A 197 25.66 62.74 -3.88
N GLY A 198 26.03 61.74 -3.06
CA GLY A 198 25.29 61.37 -1.84
C GLY A 198 25.20 59.85 -1.63
N THR A 199 24.65 59.46 -0.47
CA THR A 199 24.58 58.06 0.02
C THR A 199 23.35 57.28 -0.46
N SER A 200 22.49 57.87 -1.29
CA SER A 200 21.33 57.15 -1.82
C SER A 200 21.75 56.06 -2.80
N ALA A 201 21.02 54.94 -2.83
CA ALA A 201 21.25 53.85 -3.77
C ALA A 201 21.29 54.32 -5.23
N VAL A 202 22.07 53.62 -6.05
CA VAL A 202 22.31 53.95 -7.47
C VAL A 202 20.99 54.08 -8.24
N ASP A 203 20.04 53.19 -7.98
CA ASP A 203 18.74 53.16 -8.65
C ASP A 203 17.89 54.40 -8.35
N GLN A 204 17.92 54.86 -7.10
CA GLN A 204 17.25 56.11 -6.72
C GLN A 204 17.87 57.32 -7.41
N LYS A 205 19.20 57.32 -7.62
CA LYS A 205 19.88 58.36 -8.38
C LYS A 205 19.46 58.33 -9.85
N ILE A 206 19.44 57.15 -10.47
CA ILE A 206 18.99 56.97 -11.86
C ILE A 206 17.55 57.44 -12.03
N GLN A 207 16.64 57.07 -11.11
CA GLN A 207 15.25 57.50 -11.17
C GLN A 207 15.11 59.03 -11.12
N ARG A 208 15.84 59.71 -10.22
CA ARG A 208 15.84 61.17 -10.15
C ARG A 208 16.36 61.81 -11.44
N ILE A 209 17.39 61.22 -12.06
CA ILE A 209 17.91 61.69 -13.36
C ILE A 209 16.84 61.52 -14.45
N VAL A 210 16.14 60.39 -14.49
CA VAL A 210 15.05 60.12 -15.44
C VAL A 210 13.91 61.12 -15.26
N GLU A 211 13.47 61.35 -14.02
CA GLU A 211 12.41 62.31 -13.70
C GLU A 211 12.81 63.76 -14.05
N SER A 212 14.06 64.14 -13.76
CA SER A 212 14.61 65.44 -14.13
C SER A 212 14.65 65.62 -15.66
N ASN A 213 15.13 64.61 -16.40
CA ASN A 213 15.14 64.62 -17.87
C ASN A 213 13.73 64.71 -18.45
N LYS A 214 12.74 64.05 -17.84
CA LYS A 214 11.33 64.16 -18.27
C LYS A 214 10.81 65.59 -18.13
N LYS A 215 11.11 66.27 -17.01
CA LYS A 215 10.75 67.67 -16.79
C LYS A 215 11.45 68.61 -17.77
N LEU A 216 12.75 68.40 -18.02
CA LEU A 216 13.51 69.21 -18.98
C LEU A 216 12.98 69.04 -20.41
N ARG A 217 12.64 67.82 -20.83
CA ARG A 217 12.00 67.56 -22.13
C ARG A 217 10.67 68.30 -22.25
N GLN A 218 9.84 68.28 -21.21
CA GLN A 218 8.58 69.01 -21.20
C GLN A 218 8.79 70.53 -21.30
N GLN A 219 9.81 71.07 -20.63
CA GLN A 219 10.18 72.48 -20.74
C GLN A 219 10.65 72.86 -22.15
N ILE A 220 11.38 71.96 -22.83
CA ILE A 220 11.78 72.15 -24.23
C ILE A 220 10.54 72.16 -25.13
N ASP A 221 9.64 71.19 -25.00
CA ASP A 221 8.40 71.13 -25.79
C ASP A 221 7.54 72.40 -25.63
N ASP A 222 7.45 72.92 -24.40
CA ASP A 222 6.69 74.14 -24.12
C ASP A 222 7.40 75.40 -24.66
N ALA A 223 8.74 75.45 -24.60
CA ALA A 223 9.53 76.51 -25.22
C ALA A 223 9.43 76.48 -26.76
N GLU A 224 9.44 75.29 -27.36
CA GLU A 224 9.23 75.10 -28.80
C GLU A 224 7.85 75.58 -29.24
N LYS A 225 6.79 75.23 -28.51
CA LYS A 225 5.43 75.76 -28.74
C LYS A 225 5.39 77.28 -28.63
N ALA A 226 6.09 77.86 -27.66
CA ALA A 226 6.17 79.31 -27.50
C ALA A 226 6.90 79.98 -28.68
N LEU A 227 7.99 79.38 -29.17
CA LEU A 227 8.71 79.86 -30.35
C LEU A 227 7.91 79.67 -31.64
N TYR A 228 7.17 78.59 -31.78
CA TYR A 228 6.24 78.35 -32.89
C TYR A 228 5.17 79.43 -32.95
N ASN A 229 4.56 79.76 -31.80
CA ASN A 229 3.59 80.85 -31.69
C ASN A 229 4.20 82.22 -32.00
N ARG A 230 5.49 82.43 -31.68
CA ARG A 230 6.23 83.66 -32.01
C ARG A 230 6.57 83.73 -33.51
N ARG A 231 6.78 82.60 -34.18
CA ARG A 231 7.06 82.50 -35.62
C ARG A 231 5.80 82.67 -36.50
N GLN A 232 4.60 82.46 -35.95
CA GLN A 232 3.33 82.77 -36.63
C GLN A 232 2.97 84.27 -36.64
N ARG A 233 3.82 85.16 -36.11
CA ARG A 233 3.76 86.61 -36.38
C ARG A 233 4.36 86.88 -37.78
N PRO A 234 3.72 87.65 -38.68
CA PRO A 234 4.19 87.80 -40.04
C PRO A 234 5.54 88.53 -40.06
N ARG A 235 6.56 87.85 -40.59
CA ARG A 235 7.80 88.46 -41.05
C ARG A 235 8.04 87.89 -42.45
N GLU A 236 8.13 88.81 -43.40
CA GLU A 236 8.26 88.57 -44.82
C GLU A 236 9.51 87.73 -45.16
N ASP A 237 9.33 86.95 -46.22
CA ASP A 237 10.23 86.86 -47.37
C ASP A 237 11.19 85.67 -47.59
N TYR A 238 11.08 85.22 -48.84
CA TYR A 238 11.94 84.45 -49.75
C TYR A 238 12.10 82.91 -49.66
N ASN A 239 11.43 82.29 -50.64
CA ASN A 239 11.88 81.24 -51.55
C ASN A 239 13.36 80.81 -51.49
N SER A 240 13.57 79.49 -51.61
CA SER A 240 14.58 78.96 -52.54
C SER A 240 14.21 77.56 -53.03
N THR A 241 13.94 77.51 -54.32
CA THR A 241 14.04 76.39 -55.25
C THR A 241 15.36 75.61 -55.09
N GLY A 242 15.32 74.30 -55.42
CA GLY A 242 16.26 73.77 -56.39
C GLY A 242 17.22 72.67 -55.94
N SER A 243 16.94 71.47 -56.44
CA SER A 243 17.89 70.53 -57.06
C SER A 243 19.00 69.91 -56.21
N ASN A 244 19.06 68.57 -56.19
CA ASN A 244 20.34 67.87 -56.44
C ASN A 244 20.13 66.40 -56.89
N SER A 245 20.17 66.20 -58.20
CA SER A 245 20.17 64.91 -58.91
C SER A 245 21.56 64.23 -58.91
N SER A 246 22.22 64.16 -57.75
CA SER A 246 23.49 63.42 -57.59
C SER A 246 23.62 62.67 -56.25
N SER A 247 22.72 62.92 -55.30
CA SER A 247 22.62 62.13 -54.05
C SER A 247 21.89 60.81 -54.25
N ASP A 248 21.10 60.70 -55.33
CA ASP A 248 20.21 59.57 -55.59
C ASP A 248 20.98 58.28 -55.90
N ASP A 249 22.09 58.36 -56.65
CA ASP A 249 22.90 57.18 -57.00
C ASP A 249 23.61 56.54 -55.78
N SER A 250 24.09 57.34 -54.82
CA SER A 250 24.70 56.80 -53.60
C SER A 250 23.64 56.16 -52.69
N LEU A 251 22.49 56.81 -52.54
CA LEU A 251 21.36 56.29 -51.78
C LEU A 251 20.80 55.01 -52.41
N HIS A 252 20.73 54.96 -53.75
CA HIS A 252 20.30 53.79 -54.48
C HIS A 252 21.28 52.62 -54.30
N ARG A 253 22.59 52.88 -54.35
CA ARG A 253 23.62 51.86 -54.12
C ARG A 253 23.57 51.30 -52.68
N ASP A 254 23.37 52.15 -51.68
CA ASP A 254 23.26 51.70 -50.29
C ASP A 254 21.93 50.98 -50.02
N ALA A 255 20.84 51.39 -50.67
CA ALA A 255 19.57 50.64 -50.66
C ALA A 255 19.74 49.24 -51.29
N LEU A 256 20.46 49.12 -52.40
CA LEU A 256 20.75 47.83 -53.03
C LEU A 256 21.59 46.91 -52.14
N LYS A 257 22.57 47.45 -51.39
CA LYS A 257 23.33 46.68 -50.40
C LYS A 257 22.43 46.19 -49.26
N GLN A 258 21.58 47.05 -48.71
CA GLN A 258 20.63 46.68 -47.66
C GLN A 258 19.67 45.59 -48.14
N VAL A 259 19.18 45.67 -49.37
CA VAL A 259 18.34 44.62 -49.97
C VAL A 259 19.09 43.29 -50.09
N ALA A 260 20.38 43.32 -50.45
CA ALA A 260 21.20 42.11 -50.53
C ALA A 260 21.44 41.47 -49.15
N GLU A 261 21.72 42.29 -48.13
CA GLU A 261 21.87 41.84 -46.75
C GLU A 261 20.57 41.25 -46.18
N LEU A 262 19.43 41.91 -46.41
CA LEU A 262 18.12 41.39 -46.02
C LEU A 262 17.78 40.07 -46.72
N LYS A 263 18.15 39.89 -47.98
CA LYS A 263 17.97 38.63 -48.70
C LYS A 263 18.82 37.50 -48.13
N LEU A 264 20.07 37.76 -47.77
CA LEU A 264 20.94 36.76 -47.13
C LEU A 264 20.38 36.36 -45.77
N LYS A 265 19.97 37.34 -44.96
CA LYS A 265 19.35 37.09 -43.66
C LYS A 265 18.05 36.31 -43.78
N LEU A 266 17.21 36.63 -44.77
CA LEU A 266 16.01 35.85 -45.06
C LEU A 266 16.35 34.39 -45.40
N GLN A 267 17.37 34.16 -46.24
CA GLN A 267 17.79 32.82 -46.62
C GLN A 267 18.38 32.02 -45.43
N GLU A 268 19.07 32.69 -44.51
CA GLU A 268 19.54 32.07 -43.25
C GLU A 268 18.36 31.67 -42.36
N MET A 269 17.40 32.56 -42.15
CA MET A 269 16.18 32.26 -41.38
C MET A 269 15.35 31.14 -42.01
N GLU A 270 15.27 31.08 -43.34
CA GLU A 270 14.58 30.00 -44.06
C GLU A 270 15.25 28.63 -43.85
N ARG A 271 16.59 28.59 -43.87
CA ARG A 271 17.36 27.38 -43.54
C ARG A 271 17.13 26.96 -42.09
N GLU A 272 17.20 27.89 -41.15
CA GLU A 272 16.96 27.61 -39.73
C GLU A 272 15.55 27.07 -39.50
N LYS A 273 14.53 27.67 -40.13
CA LYS A 273 13.15 27.18 -40.08
C LYS A 273 13.06 25.72 -40.52
N THR A 274 13.67 25.36 -41.66
CA THR A 274 13.63 23.96 -42.13
C THR A 274 14.35 22.99 -41.18
N ALA A 275 15.42 23.44 -40.52
CA ALA A 275 16.11 22.64 -39.51
C ALA A 275 15.24 22.42 -38.25
N LEU A 276 14.57 23.48 -37.78
CA LEU A 276 13.65 23.43 -36.65
C LEU A 276 12.42 22.56 -36.96
N ASP A 277 11.83 22.66 -38.15
CA ASP A 277 10.71 21.82 -38.56
C ASP A 277 11.10 20.32 -38.55
N GLY A 278 12.31 19.99 -39.00
CA GLY A 278 12.85 18.64 -38.93
C GLY A 278 13.09 18.15 -37.50
N ALA A 279 13.58 19.02 -36.61
CA ALA A 279 13.75 18.70 -35.19
C ALA A 279 12.39 18.51 -34.50
N PHE A 280 11.43 19.38 -34.77
CA PHE A 280 10.06 19.31 -34.28
C PHE A 280 9.40 17.98 -34.66
N GLY A 281 9.48 17.55 -35.92
CA GLY A 281 8.90 16.28 -36.37
C GLY A 281 9.49 15.04 -35.68
N ARG A 282 10.79 15.06 -35.36
CA ARG A 282 11.43 13.98 -34.59
C ARG A 282 10.92 13.96 -33.14
N SER A 283 10.87 15.12 -32.49
CA SER A 283 10.35 15.26 -31.14
C SER A 283 8.87 14.87 -31.06
N GLU A 284 8.06 15.23 -32.05
CA GLU A 284 6.65 14.85 -32.14
C GLU A 284 6.48 13.33 -32.27
N THR A 285 7.35 12.68 -33.05
CA THR A 285 7.37 11.22 -33.18
C THR A 285 7.74 10.54 -31.85
N GLN A 286 8.72 11.08 -31.12
CA GLN A 286 9.07 10.58 -29.79
C GLN A 286 7.91 10.75 -28.81
N LEU A 287 7.25 11.92 -28.83
CA LEU A 287 6.10 12.20 -27.99
C LEU A 287 4.95 11.21 -28.25
N LYS A 288 4.67 10.89 -29.52
CA LYS A 288 3.66 9.88 -29.87
C LYS A 288 3.99 8.50 -29.30
N ARG A 289 5.25 8.07 -29.37
CA ARG A 289 5.71 6.79 -28.79
C ARG A 289 5.56 6.79 -27.27
N PHE A 290 6.01 7.85 -26.59
CA PHE A 290 5.88 7.95 -25.14
C PHE A 290 4.42 7.99 -24.70
N LYS A 291 3.55 8.67 -25.45
CA LYS A 291 2.11 8.67 -25.20
C LYS A 291 1.52 7.26 -25.26
N THR A 292 1.82 6.47 -26.30
CA THR A 292 1.34 5.10 -26.41
C THR A 292 1.85 4.21 -25.27
N ILE A 293 3.12 4.36 -24.87
CA ILE A 293 3.69 3.63 -23.72
C ILE A 293 2.98 4.01 -22.43
N ALA A 294 2.71 5.30 -22.20
CA ALA A 294 1.99 5.78 -21.02
C ALA A 294 0.55 5.24 -20.99
N GLU A 295 -0.18 5.29 -22.11
CA GLU A 295 -1.54 4.74 -22.21
C GLU A 295 -1.58 3.22 -21.98
N GLN A 296 -0.56 2.48 -22.43
CA GLN A 296 -0.46 1.05 -22.16
C GLN A 296 -0.18 0.77 -20.68
N SER A 297 0.75 1.51 -20.07
CA SER A 297 1.08 1.37 -18.65
C SER A 297 -0.11 1.72 -17.74
N GLU A 298 -0.90 2.72 -18.10
CA GLU A 298 -2.13 3.08 -17.38
C GLU A 298 -3.15 1.93 -17.41
N LYS A 299 -3.37 1.30 -18.58
CA LYS A 299 -4.26 0.14 -18.71
C LYS A 299 -3.81 -1.05 -17.86
N GLU A 300 -2.52 -1.36 -17.87
CA GLU A 300 -1.94 -2.43 -17.05
C GLU A 300 -2.12 -2.14 -15.55
N SER A 301 -1.94 -0.89 -15.13
CA SER A 301 -2.17 -0.46 -13.75
C SER A 301 -3.64 -0.63 -13.32
N GLU A 302 -4.59 -0.23 -14.17
CA GLU A 302 -6.02 -0.42 -13.91
C GLU A 302 -6.42 -1.89 -13.79
N GLU A 303 -5.83 -2.76 -14.62
CA GLU A 303 -6.09 -4.20 -14.58
C GLU A 303 -5.56 -4.82 -13.29
N LEU A 304 -4.32 -4.48 -12.90
CA LEU A 304 -3.75 -4.90 -11.61
C LEU A 304 -4.58 -4.39 -10.43
N GLN A 305 -5.11 -3.16 -10.50
CA GLN A 305 -5.98 -2.63 -9.46
C GLN A 305 -7.30 -3.42 -9.36
N LYS A 306 -7.89 -3.83 -10.49
CA LYS A 306 -9.09 -4.68 -10.52
C LYS A 306 -8.81 -6.07 -9.94
N GLN A 307 -7.70 -6.70 -10.34
CA GLN A 307 -7.28 -8.00 -9.80
C GLN A 307 -7.01 -7.92 -8.29
N ASN A 308 -6.36 -6.87 -7.80
CA ASN A 308 -6.11 -6.66 -6.37
C ASN A 308 -7.42 -6.54 -5.58
N ARG A 309 -8.41 -5.81 -6.10
CA ARG A 309 -9.74 -5.71 -5.48
C ARG A 309 -10.45 -7.06 -5.43
N GLN A 310 -10.34 -7.86 -6.50
CA GLN A 310 -10.92 -9.19 -6.56
C GLN A 310 -10.26 -10.14 -5.57
N LEU A 311 -8.93 -10.20 -5.53
CA LEU A 311 -8.18 -11.04 -4.58
C LEU A 311 -8.49 -10.65 -3.12
N LYS A 312 -8.61 -9.34 -2.82
CA LYS A 312 -9.03 -8.87 -1.48
C LYS A 312 -10.46 -9.27 -1.12
N LYS A 313 -11.34 -9.42 -2.11
CA LYS A 313 -12.69 -9.94 -1.88
C LYS A 313 -12.64 -11.44 -1.61
N GLU A 314 -11.96 -12.19 -2.47
CA GLU A 314 -11.80 -13.64 -2.31
C GLU A 314 -11.12 -14.00 -0.98
N LEU A 315 -10.11 -13.23 -0.56
CA LEU A 315 -9.47 -13.40 0.75
C LEU A 315 -10.48 -13.27 1.89
N ARG A 316 -11.30 -12.20 1.89
CA ARG A 316 -12.34 -11.99 2.91
C ARG A 316 -13.38 -13.10 2.91
N ASP A 317 -13.82 -13.53 1.73
CA ASP A 317 -14.79 -14.63 1.60
C ASP A 317 -14.21 -15.96 2.17
N LYS A 318 -12.91 -16.21 1.96
CA LYS A 318 -12.21 -17.38 2.52
C LYS A 318 -11.98 -17.26 4.03
N GLU A 319 -11.67 -16.07 4.54
CA GLU A 319 -11.55 -15.80 5.97
C GLU A 319 -12.88 -16.04 6.68
N GLN A 320 -13.99 -15.55 6.12
CA GLN A 320 -15.33 -15.80 6.64
C GLN A 320 -15.66 -17.30 6.67
N ALA A 321 -15.41 -18.01 5.57
CA ALA A 321 -15.64 -19.46 5.52
C ALA A 321 -14.78 -20.24 6.53
N LEU A 322 -13.54 -19.78 6.77
CA LEU A 322 -12.68 -20.35 7.81
C LEU A 322 -13.24 -20.10 9.22
N GLU A 323 -13.76 -18.90 9.48
CA GLU A 323 -14.38 -18.56 10.77
C GLU A 323 -15.62 -19.39 11.04
N GLU A 324 -16.53 -19.53 10.06
CA GLU A 324 -17.69 -20.42 10.14
C GLU A 324 -17.28 -21.89 10.39
N SER A 325 -16.23 -22.36 9.71
CA SER A 325 -15.70 -23.70 9.93
C SER A 325 -15.05 -23.86 11.32
N LYS A 326 -14.44 -22.82 11.88
CA LYS A 326 -13.90 -22.83 13.25
C LYS A 326 -15.01 -22.86 14.28
N GLU A 327 -16.07 -22.07 14.09
CA GLU A 327 -17.22 -22.03 15.00
C GLU A 327 -17.96 -23.38 15.04
N THR A 328 -18.23 -23.98 13.87
CA THR A 328 -18.80 -25.32 13.78
C THR A 328 -17.92 -26.37 14.46
N ASN A 329 -16.59 -26.30 14.30
CA ASN A 329 -15.65 -27.19 14.98
C ASN A 329 -15.69 -26.99 16.50
N ASN A 330 -15.69 -25.74 16.98
CA ASN A 330 -15.81 -25.42 18.41
C ASN A 330 -17.11 -25.97 19.02
N HIS A 331 -18.24 -25.89 18.30
CA HIS A 331 -19.51 -26.49 18.74
C HIS A 331 -19.43 -28.02 18.82
N LEU A 332 -18.80 -28.67 17.84
CA LEU A 332 -18.58 -30.12 17.85
C LEU A 332 -17.68 -30.54 19.01
N GLN A 333 -16.58 -29.82 19.25
CA GLN A 333 -15.68 -30.06 20.38
C GLN A 333 -16.42 -29.93 21.71
N SER A 334 -17.20 -28.86 21.88
CA SER A 334 -18.01 -28.64 23.09
C SER A 334 -19.00 -29.79 23.33
N ARG A 335 -19.62 -30.31 22.27
CA ARG A 335 -20.56 -31.44 22.35
C ARG A 335 -19.84 -32.74 22.68
N LEU A 336 -18.66 -32.98 22.11
CA LEU A 336 -17.81 -34.13 22.43
C LEU A 336 -17.35 -34.09 23.89
N GLU A 337 -16.98 -32.92 24.41
CA GLU A 337 -16.57 -32.76 25.79
C GLU A 337 -17.72 -33.04 26.77
N LYS A 338 -18.93 -32.56 26.47
CA LYS A 338 -20.14 -32.93 27.24
C LYS A 338 -20.37 -34.44 27.26
N MET A 339 -20.27 -35.10 26.10
CA MET A 339 -20.42 -36.56 25.99
C MET A 339 -19.35 -37.32 26.79
N ARG A 340 -18.10 -36.85 26.74
CA ARG A 340 -16.99 -37.40 27.51
C ARG A 340 -17.21 -37.27 29.01
N ASN A 341 -17.72 -36.13 29.47
CA ASN A 341 -18.00 -35.89 30.88
C ASN A 341 -19.20 -36.74 31.38
N THR A 342 -20.22 -36.98 30.55
CA THR A 342 -21.32 -37.90 30.88
C THR A 342 -20.93 -39.38 30.91
N ARG A 343 -19.80 -39.77 30.28
CA ARG A 343 -19.32 -41.15 30.21
C ARG A 343 -18.33 -41.52 31.31
N ARG A 344 -17.90 -40.59 32.17
CA ARG A 344 -17.09 -40.91 33.33
C ARG A 344 -17.99 -41.48 34.44
N PRO A 345 -17.86 -42.78 34.80
CA PRO A 345 -18.54 -43.30 35.97
C PRO A 345 -17.92 -42.69 37.24
N ILE A 346 -18.76 -42.45 38.25
CA ILE A 346 -18.39 -41.96 39.59
C ILE A 346 -17.46 -42.95 40.28
#